data_AF-A0A1X1QV48-F1
#
_entry.id   AF-A0A1X1QV48-F1
#
_cell.length_a   1.000
_cell.length_b   1.000
_cell.length_c   1.000
_cell.angle_alpha   90.00
_cell.angle_beta   90.00
_cell.angle_gamma   90.00
#
_symmetry.space_group_name_H-M   'P 1'
#
loop_
_entity.id
_entity.type
_entity.pdbx_description
1 polymer ?
#
loop_
_entity_poly.entity_id
_entity_poly.type
_entity_poly.pdbx_seq_one_letter_code
_entity_poly.pdbx_strand_id
1 'polypeptide(L)' 'MTWRDQGDEDRLKGGLGPSLLAQDLTNKPDDYLIATIQNGRKGTAMPPWKPFISETETRWMVHNLLKKPVERTLVR' A
#
# COMPACT_ATOMS: atom_id res chain seq x y z
N MET A 1 11.63 5.22 39.29
CA MET A 1 12.36 5.35 38.01
C MET A 1 11.64 4.47 36.99
N THR A 2 10.53 4.96 36.45
CA THR A 2 9.71 4.23 35.46
C THR A 2 10.05 4.80 34.09
N TRP A 3 10.72 3.99 33.27
CA TRP A 3 10.92 4.30 31.86
C TRP A 3 9.53 4.31 31.20
N ARG A 4 9.08 5.50 30.74
CA ARG A 4 7.85 5.64 29.96
C ARG A 4 8.07 5.03 28.58
N ASP A 5 7.25 4.05 28.23
CA ASP A 5 7.01 3.50 26.88
C ASP A 5 6.39 4.54 25.92
N GLN A 6 7.04 5.69 25.75
CA GLN A 6 6.61 6.69 24.77
C GLN A 6 7.36 6.45 23.46
N GLY A 7 7.02 5.38 22.73
CA GLY A 7 7.71 5.05 21.48
C GLY A 7 6.95 4.19 20.46
N ASP A 8 5.79 3.62 20.79
CA ASP A 8 5.12 2.63 19.92
C ASP A 8 3.80 3.11 19.29
N GLU A 9 3.48 4.40 19.37
CA GLU A 9 2.29 4.97 18.70
C GLU A 9 2.54 5.46 17.27
N ASP A 10 3.78 5.41 16.78
CA ASP A 10 4.11 5.65 15.36
C ASP A 10 4.03 4.37 14.52
N ARG A 11 3.11 3.46 14.87
CA ARG A 11 2.77 2.30 14.04
C ARG A 11 2.07 2.73 12.75
N LEU A 12 2.84 3.24 11.79
CA LEU A 12 2.51 3.22 10.36
C LEU A 12 1.04 3.60 10.04
N LYS A 13 0.44 4.56 10.76
CA LYS A 13 -0.97 4.96 10.56
C LYS A 13 -1.17 5.96 9.42
N GLY A 14 -0.33 5.88 8.38
CA GLY A 14 -0.55 6.60 7.14
C GLY A 14 -0.20 8.09 7.22
N GLY A 15 1.09 8.40 7.06
CA GLY A 15 1.54 9.75 6.69
C GLY A 15 1.56 10.01 5.17
N LEU A 16 1.17 9.03 4.34
CA LEU A 16 1.37 9.04 2.87
C LEU A 16 0.16 8.56 2.05
N GLY A 17 -1.06 8.60 2.61
CA GLY A 17 -2.29 8.17 1.94
C GLY A 17 -3.01 7.03 2.68
N PRO A 18 -4.16 6.56 2.16
CA PRO A 18 -4.91 5.46 2.78
C PRO A 18 -4.02 4.23 2.93
N SER A 19 -4.23 3.50 4.02
CA SER A 19 -3.50 2.27 4.31
C SER A 19 -3.44 1.36 3.07
N LEU A 20 -2.23 1.00 2.62
CA LEU A 20 -2.03 -0.06 1.62
C LEU A 20 -2.21 -1.45 2.23
N LEU A 21 -2.97 -1.57 3.32
CA LEU A 21 -3.25 -2.87 3.92
C LEU A 21 -4.06 -3.68 2.91
N ALA A 22 -3.65 -4.93 2.71
CA ALA A 22 -4.31 -5.82 1.75
C ALA A 22 -5.83 -5.89 1.97
N GLN A 23 -6.30 -5.86 3.22
CA GLN A 23 -7.73 -5.83 3.57
C GLN A 23 -8.49 -4.65 2.94
N ASP A 24 -7.86 -3.48 2.82
CA ASP A 24 -8.47 -2.26 2.24
C ASP A 24 -8.46 -2.29 0.70
N LEU A 25 -7.61 -3.15 0.13
CA LEU A 25 -7.44 -3.33 -1.32
C LEU A 25 -8.22 -4.53 -1.87
N THR A 26 -8.58 -5.50 -1.02
CA THR A 26 -9.21 -6.77 -1.43
C THR A 26 -10.58 -6.55 -2.09
N ASN A 27 -11.33 -5.53 -1.65
CA ASN A 27 -12.66 -5.20 -2.18
C ASN A 27 -12.65 -4.27 -3.39
N LYS A 28 -11.48 -3.95 -3.95
CA LYS A 28 -11.35 -3.04 -5.09
C LYS A 28 -11.13 -3.84 -6.39
N PRO A 29 -11.78 -3.44 -7.50
CA PRO A 29 -11.50 -4.02 -8.82
C PRO A 29 -10.04 -3.80 -9.23
N ASP A 30 -9.46 -4.78 -9.93
CA ASP A 30 -8.05 -4.69 -10.37
C ASP A 30 -7.83 -3.49 -11.29
N ASP A 31 -8.72 -3.27 -12.25
CA ASP A 31 -8.61 -2.13 -13.17
C ASP A 31 -8.63 -0.78 -12.45
N TYR A 32 -9.39 -0.68 -11.35
CA TYR A 32 -9.39 0.52 -10.50
C TYR A 32 -8.02 0.73 -9.84
N LEU A 33 -7.41 -0.33 -9.32
CA LEU A 33 -6.09 -0.27 -8.70
C LEU A 33 -5.00 0.06 -9.72
N ILE A 34 -5.04 -0.58 -10.89
CA ILE A 34 -4.12 -0.33 -11.99
C ILE A 34 -4.20 1.13 -12.44
N ALA A 35 -5.41 1.63 -12.69
CA ALA A 35 -5.62 3.03 -13.09
C ALA A 35 -5.15 4.02 -12.01
N THR A 36 -5.36 3.69 -10.74
CA THR A 36 -4.91 4.49 -9.59
C THR A 36 -3.39 4.57 -9.51
N ILE A 37 -2.68 3.46 -9.75
CA ILE A 37 -1.21 3.43 -9.73
C ILE A 37 -0.65 4.18 -10.95
N GLN A 38 -1.17 3.88 -12.13
CA GLN A 38 -0.69 4.47 -13.38
C GLN A 38 -0.91 5.98 -13.44
N ASN A 39 -2.10 6.46 -13.05
CA ASN A 39 -2.51 7.86 -13.21
C ASN A 39 -2.44 8.67 -11.92
N GLY A 40 -2.18 8.04 -10.78
CA GLY A 40 -2.22 8.70 -9.47
C GLY A 40 -3.63 9.15 -9.09
N ARG A 41 -3.72 10.00 -8.06
CA ARG A 41 -4.97 10.63 -7.63
C ARG A 41 -4.72 12.10 -7.32
N LYS A 42 -5.32 12.98 -8.11
CA LYS A 42 -5.23 14.44 -7.95
C LYS A 42 -5.66 14.85 -6.53
N GLY A 43 -4.88 15.72 -5.89
CA GLY A 43 -5.16 16.19 -4.52
C GLY A 43 -4.81 15.17 -3.42
N THR A 44 -4.04 14.13 -3.75
CA THR A 44 -3.53 13.15 -2.77
C THR A 44 -2.02 12.99 -2.92
N ALA A 45 -1.39 12.30 -1.97
CA ALA A 45 0.03 11.92 -2.04
C ALA A 45 0.36 10.81 -3.07
N MET A 46 -0.60 10.37 -3.89
CA MET A 46 -0.41 9.33 -4.91
C MET A 46 -0.12 9.96 -6.29
N PRO A 47 1.15 10.12 -6.70
CA PRO A 47 1.50 10.60 -8.04
C PRO A 47 1.20 9.55 -9.13
N PRO A 48 1.19 9.94 -10.41
CA PRO A 48 1.17 8.98 -11.52
C PRO A 48 2.50 8.24 -11.64
N TRP A 49 2.45 6.90 -11.64
CA TRP A 49 3.65 6.05 -11.78
C TRP A 49 3.90 5.55 -13.20
N LYS A 50 3.00 5.86 -14.15
CA LYS A 50 3.14 5.50 -15.57
C LYS A 50 4.51 5.83 -16.19
N PRO A 51 5.20 6.94 -15.84
CA PRO A 51 6.54 7.20 -16.37
C PRO A 51 7.63 6.23 -15.92
N PHE A 52 7.39 5.48 -14.83
CA PHE A 52 8.38 4.63 -14.17
C PHE A 52 8.06 3.14 -14.24
N ILE A 53 6.79 2.77 -14.33
CA ILE A 53 6.32 1.39 -14.27
C ILE A 53 5.29 1.16 -15.37
N SER A 54 5.47 0.09 -16.15
CA SER A 54 4.53 -0.28 -17.21
C SER A 54 3.20 -0.78 -16.65
N GLU A 55 2.17 -0.77 -17.50
CA GLU A 55 0.86 -1.29 -17.13
C GLU A 55 0.92 -2.80 -16.81
N THR A 56 1.73 -3.57 -17.55
CA THR A 56 1.94 -5.01 -17.31
C THR A 56 2.56 -5.27 -15.95
N GLU A 57 3.60 -4.52 -15.57
CA GLU A 57 4.20 -4.62 -14.23
C GLU A 57 3.20 -4.23 -13.15
N THR A 58 2.38 -3.21 -13.38
CA THR A 58 1.34 -2.79 -12.44
C THR A 58 0.29 -3.90 -12.23
N ARG A 59 -0.15 -4.55 -13.31
CA ARG A 59 -1.07 -5.71 -13.24
C ARG A 59 -0.45 -6.83 -12.41
N TRP A 60 0.83 -7.13 -12.63
CA TRP A 60 1.54 -8.12 -11.83
C TRP A 60 1.60 -7.76 -10.34
N MET A 61 1.87 -6.50 -9.99
CA MET A 61 1.90 -6.04 -8.59
C MET A 61 0.54 -6.15 -7.91
N VAL A 62 -0.54 -5.74 -8.59
CA VAL A 62 -1.91 -5.84 -8.06
C VAL A 62 -2.28 -7.29 -7.78
N HIS A 63 -1.94 -8.20 -8.68
CA HIS A 63 -2.23 -9.63 -8.53
C HIS A 63 -1.37 -10.31 -7.46
N ASN A 64 -0.07 -9.99 -7.38
CA ASN A 64 0.88 -10.77 -6.59
C ASN A 64 1.23 -10.18 -5.23
N LEU A 65 1.21 -8.85 -5.08
CA LEU A 65 1.75 -8.17 -3.90
C LEU A 65 0.66 -7.48 -3.08
N LEU A 66 -0.28 -6.79 -3.72
CA LEU A 66 -1.23 -5.92 -3.02
C LEU A 66 -2.43 -6.68 -2.43
N LYS A 67 -2.84 -7.79 -3.06
CA LYS A 67 -3.95 -8.63 -2.58
C LYS A 67 -3.52 -9.78 -1.67
N LYS A 68 -2.23 -10.12 -1.64
CA LYS A 68 -1.69 -11.14 -0.73
C LYS A 68 -1.08 -10.43 0.48
N PRO A 69 -1.62 -10.59 1.70
CA PRO A 69 -0.90 -10.12 2.87
C PRO A 69 0.45 -10.84 2.90
N VAL A 70 1.55 -10.09 3.05
CA VAL A 70 2.83 -10.67 3.43
C VAL A 70 2.58 -11.36 4.76
N GLU A 71 2.49 -12.69 4.76
CA GLU A 71 2.49 -13.47 5.98
C GLU A 71 3.77 -13.08 6.71
N ARG A 72 3.62 -12.30 7.78
CA ARG A 72 4.73 -11.95 8.64
C ARG A 72 5.02 -13.23 9.43
N THR A 73 5.76 -14.16 8.80
CA THR A 73 6.24 -15.36 9.45
C THR A 73 7.05 -14.90 10.65
N LEU A 74 6.46 -15.05 11.83
CA LEU A 74 7.16 -14.93 13.09
C LEU A 74 8.15 -16.09 13.11
N VAL A 75 9.40 -15.82 12.71
CA VAL A 75 10.52 -16.71 12.98
C VAL A 75 10.58 -16.86 14.50
N ARG A 76 10.21 -18.04 14.98
CA ARG A 76 10.37 -18.46 16.37
C ARG A 76 11.80 -18.90 16.61
#